data_AF-A0A9D6LE35-F1
#
_entry.id   AF-A0A9D6LE35-F1
#
_cell.length_a   1.000
_cell.length_b   1.000
_cell.length_c   1.000
_cell.angle_alpha   90.00
_cell.angle_beta   90.00
_cell.angle_gamma   90.00
#
_symmetry.space_group_name_H-M   'P 1'
#
loop_
_entity.id
_entity.type
_entity.pdbx_description
1 polymer ?
#
loop_
_entity_poly.entity_id
_entity_poly.type
_entity_poly.pdbx_seq_one_letter_code
_entity_poly.pdbx_strand_id
1 'polypeptide(L)'
;MKRAYGFAILAMVAAIFGSGCEFPVRGDMPSGAVPKGSSGSSGAAAATPTASKIVAPIVQPVAPFSIQYPNVPKTLTVGVAVSLKPLFKGGLPGEIGVEPALPDGLALDPGTGEIKGIPTEKSEAQDYVVTALSQKDTPDTATATLALSVAVDPKSVPGYKLAELALVVGAPMAEVGPAVAAPQGSTFSVAPALPASLTLDTEQGTISGTPKAALEPTVFTFTVTSPGGEQLSEEKITISAGIVVEASAAGRSGACARLSTGRVSCWQGPGPAQHVADLSGATAVAAGIWQACAIVGTDGAVRCWESPGQSHEIPLANGKVLRGARALAIGEHHSCALLGDDVYCWGYSGSGQLGVKRPQLQPGAVRIAGLHGRARAIGAGGLHTCAVTGDEGSVECWGAVLEGDPKLPPVLVPAKVEGVRDAAAVAVGRTHACALEGATRALRCWGRNSHGQLGAGNAEKVATPITVSGLAGKASGVAVGERFTCAAILGGDAQCWGAGERAQLGFPAGDTCKQD
;
A
#
# COMPACT_ATOMS: atom_id res chain seq x y z
N MET A 1 14.69 1.47 -0.65
CA MET A 1 13.61 0.90 -1.51
C MET A 1 12.46 1.88 -1.82
N LYS A 2 12.10 2.85 -0.96
CA LYS A 2 10.99 3.80 -1.22
C LYS A 2 11.25 4.93 -2.25
N ARG A 3 12.48 5.15 -2.75
CA ARG A 3 12.80 6.22 -3.73
C ARG A 3 12.63 5.82 -5.20
N ALA A 4 12.59 4.52 -5.52
CA ALA A 4 12.48 4.04 -6.92
C ALA A 4 11.02 4.01 -7.44
N TYR A 5 10.03 3.98 -6.55
CA TYR A 5 8.61 3.89 -6.92
C TYR A 5 8.00 5.22 -7.44
N GLY A 6 8.64 6.37 -7.17
CA GLY A 6 8.13 7.68 -7.59
C GLY A 6 8.19 7.96 -9.09
N PHE A 7 9.07 7.25 -9.84
CA PHE A 7 9.23 7.45 -11.28
C PHE A 7 8.25 6.62 -12.13
N ALA A 8 7.74 5.49 -11.61
CA ALA A 8 6.80 4.64 -12.34
C ALA A 8 5.38 5.23 -12.43
N ILE A 9 4.98 6.06 -11.45
CA ILE A 9 3.62 6.63 -11.37
C ILE A 9 3.37 7.68 -12.45
N LEU A 10 4.41 8.38 -12.92
CA LEU A 10 4.23 9.51 -13.84
C LEU A 10 3.98 9.09 -15.31
N ALA A 11 4.34 7.86 -15.68
CA ALA A 11 4.06 7.32 -17.01
C ALA A 11 2.65 6.70 -17.14
N MET A 12 1.88 6.60 -16.04
CA MET A 12 0.47 6.13 -16.06
C MET A 12 -0.58 7.23 -16.24
N VAL A 13 -0.22 8.50 -16.05
CA VAL A 13 -1.20 9.61 -15.97
C VAL A 13 -1.92 9.89 -17.31
N ALA A 14 -1.44 9.34 -18.43
CA ALA A 14 -2.08 9.53 -19.74
C ALA A 14 -3.09 8.44 -20.15
N ALA A 15 -3.42 7.46 -19.29
CA ALA A 15 -4.20 6.29 -19.73
C ALA A 15 -5.49 5.95 -18.97
N ILE A 16 -5.83 6.59 -17.84
CA ILE A 16 -7.08 6.25 -17.11
C ILE A 16 -7.62 7.50 -16.42
N PHE A 17 -8.67 8.13 -16.96
CA PHE A 17 -9.76 8.71 -16.17
C PHE A 17 -11.02 8.84 -17.04
N GLY A 18 -11.99 7.97 -16.76
CA GLY A 18 -13.38 8.15 -17.12
C GLY A 18 -14.12 8.84 -15.97
N SER A 19 -14.92 9.84 -16.35
CA SER A 19 -16.23 10.20 -15.78
C SER A 19 -16.39 10.38 -14.26
N GLY A 20 -16.81 11.59 -13.86
CA GLY A 20 -17.74 11.79 -12.73
C GLY A 20 -17.21 12.68 -11.60
N CYS A 21 -17.43 13.98 -11.71
CA CYS A 21 -17.38 14.89 -10.56
C CYS A 21 -18.78 15.03 -9.96
N GLU A 22 -19.00 14.47 -8.78
CA GLU A 22 -19.99 14.95 -7.80
C GLU A 22 -19.71 14.32 -6.43
N PHE A 23 -19.52 15.14 -5.39
CA PHE A 23 -19.94 14.81 -4.03
C PHE A 23 -20.20 16.09 -3.21
N PRO A 24 -21.18 16.08 -2.28
CA PRO A 24 -21.61 17.25 -1.53
C PRO A 24 -21.08 17.30 -0.08
N VAL A 25 -21.45 18.40 0.60
CA VAL A 25 -21.61 18.62 2.05
C VAL A 25 -20.44 19.29 2.80
N ARG A 26 -20.71 20.51 3.28
CA ARG A 26 -20.30 20.99 4.62
C ARG A 26 -21.40 21.85 5.21
N GLY A 27 -21.91 21.43 6.36
CA GLY A 27 -22.81 22.19 7.23
C GLY A 27 -22.08 22.62 8.51
N ASP A 28 -22.44 23.80 9.00
CA ASP A 28 -21.82 24.56 10.07
C ASP A 28 -22.07 24.01 11.51
N MET A 29 -21.20 24.46 12.43
CA MET A 29 -21.30 24.46 13.91
C MET A 29 -22.37 25.47 14.44
N PRO A 30 -22.66 25.73 15.77
CA PRO A 30 -21.85 25.49 16.99
C PRO A 30 -22.52 25.24 18.40
N SER A 31 -21.64 24.87 19.35
CA SER A 31 -21.42 25.28 20.78
C SER A 31 -22.47 25.34 21.92
N GLY A 32 -22.01 24.90 23.12
CA GLY A 32 -22.32 25.47 24.47
C GLY A 32 -23.23 24.59 25.36
N ALA A 33 -23.10 24.43 26.67
CA ALA A 33 -22.22 24.98 27.72
C ALA A 33 -22.31 24.11 29.01
N VAL A 34 -21.41 24.37 29.96
CA VAL A 34 -21.23 23.76 31.31
C VAL A 34 -22.19 24.40 32.34
N PRO A 35 -22.45 23.78 33.52
CA PRO A 35 -21.93 24.40 34.75
C PRO A 35 -21.40 23.43 35.85
N LYS A 36 -20.57 24.01 36.73
CA LYS A 36 -19.95 23.47 37.97
C LYS A 36 -20.60 24.07 39.23
N GLY A 37 -20.38 23.40 40.37
CA GLY A 37 -20.28 23.96 41.74
C GLY A 37 -21.50 23.67 42.64
N SER A 38 -21.41 23.49 43.96
CA SER A 38 -20.34 23.57 44.99
C SER A 38 -20.92 23.06 46.35
N SER A 39 -20.14 22.38 47.22
CA SER A 39 -19.60 22.83 48.53
C SER A 39 -20.41 22.59 49.84
N GLY A 40 -19.69 22.12 50.89
CA GLY A 40 -19.93 22.36 52.34
C GLY A 40 -20.56 21.19 53.11
N SER A 41 -19.83 20.34 53.86
CA SER A 41 -19.16 20.49 55.18
C SER A 41 -20.07 20.57 56.41
N SER A 42 -19.92 19.63 57.34
CA SER A 42 -19.62 19.81 58.78
C SER A 42 -20.17 18.65 59.62
N GLY A 43 -19.35 18.18 60.57
CA GLY A 43 -19.77 17.25 61.61
C GLY A 43 -20.01 17.96 62.93
N ALA A 44 -20.74 17.32 63.84
CA ALA A 44 -20.44 17.21 65.27
C ALA A 44 -21.59 16.49 65.99
N ALA A 45 -21.21 15.82 67.07
CA ALA A 45 -22.01 14.97 67.94
C ALA A 45 -23.07 15.73 68.76
N ALA A 46 -24.15 15.03 69.15
CA ALA A 46 -24.82 15.26 70.44
C ALA A 46 -25.74 14.09 70.85
N ALA A 47 -25.47 13.57 72.04
CA ALA A 47 -26.36 13.15 73.12
C ALA A 47 -27.59 12.24 72.85
N THR A 48 -27.54 11.08 73.51
CA THR A 48 -28.64 10.24 74.01
C THR A 48 -29.74 10.99 74.76
N PRO A 49 -31.00 10.51 74.63
CA PRO A 49 -31.86 10.33 75.78
C PRO A 49 -32.32 8.87 75.92
N THR A 50 -32.19 8.36 77.13
CA THR A 50 -32.78 7.13 77.65
C THR A 50 -34.31 7.15 77.56
N ALA A 51 -34.89 6.13 76.95
CA ALA A 51 -36.28 5.74 77.15
C ALA A 51 -36.35 4.21 77.30
N SER A 52 -36.66 3.76 78.51
CA SER A 52 -36.97 2.36 78.82
C SER A 52 -38.14 1.89 77.96
N LYS A 53 -37.91 0.87 77.12
CA LYS A 53 -38.96 0.11 76.45
C LYS A 53 -38.85 -1.37 76.84
N ILE A 54 -39.99 -1.87 77.28
CA ILE A 54 -40.29 -3.23 77.71
C ILE A 54 -39.92 -4.21 76.60
N VAL A 55 -39.05 -5.18 76.90
CA VAL A 55 -38.67 -6.26 75.99
C VAL A 55 -39.80 -7.30 75.98
N ALA A 56 -40.60 -7.30 74.92
CA ALA A 56 -41.36 -8.46 74.50
C ALA A 56 -40.46 -9.35 73.62
N PRO A 57 -40.52 -10.69 73.71
CA PRO A 57 -39.73 -11.56 72.85
C PRO A 57 -40.19 -11.40 71.40
N ILE A 58 -39.36 -10.78 70.56
CA ILE A 58 -39.53 -10.83 69.11
C ILE A 58 -39.04 -12.21 68.69
N VAL A 59 -39.97 -13.14 68.44
CA VAL A 59 -39.69 -14.29 67.59
C VAL A 59 -39.45 -13.70 66.19
N GLN A 60 -38.18 -13.57 65.78
CA GLN A 60 -37.88 -13.29 64.38
C GLN A 60 -38.46 -14.45 63.56
N PRO A 61 -39.31 -14.21 62.54
CA PRO A 61 -39.71 -15.30 61.66
C PRO A 61 -38.44 -15.85 61.00
N VAL A 62 -38.18 -17.14 61.17
CA VAL A 62 -37.12 -17.83 60.44
C VAL A 62 -37.41 -17.61 58.95
N ALA A 63 -36.46 -16.98 58.24
CA ALA A 63 -36.64 -16.70 56.82
C ALA A 63 -36.96 -18.01 56.08
N PRO A 64 -37.91 -18.03 55.12
CA PRO A 64 -38.21 -19.23 54.37
C PRO A 64 -36.96 -19.72 53.64
N PHE A 65 -36.75 -21.03 53.67
CA PHE A 65 -35.60 -21.64 53.01
C PHE A 65 -35.64 -21.34 51.52
N SER A 66 -34.59 -20.73 50.97
CA SER A 66 -34.51 -20.35 49.56
C SER A 66 -33.08 -20.44 49.02
N ILE A 67 -32.97 -20.77 47.73
CA ILE A 67 -31.73 -20.83 46.95
C ILE A 67 -31.79 -19.80 45.83
N GLN A 68 -30.70 -19.07 45.60
CA GLN A 68 -30.55 -18.14 44.49
C GLN A 68 -29.12 -18.20 43.93
N TYR A 69 -28.95 -18.12 42.62
CA TYR A 69 -27.63 -17.93 42.01
C TYR A 69 -27.48 -16.46 41.58
N PRO A 70 -26.71 -15.65 42.31
CA PRO A 70 -26.44 -14.28 41.89
C PRO A 70 -25.52 -14.27 40.67
N ASN A 71 -25.75 -13.33 39.74
CA ASN A 71 -24.89 -13.06 38.59
C ASN A 71 -24.71 -14.23 37.59
N VAL A 72 -25.75 -15.00 37.33
CA VAL A 72 -25.71 -16.05 36.30
C VAL A 72 -25.62 -15.41 34.91
N PRO A 73 -24.54 -15.64 34.15
CA PRO A 73 -24.47 -15.21 32.75
C PRO A 73 -25.46 -16.01 31.90
N LYS A 74 -26.12 -15.34 30.95
CA LYS A 74 -27.07 -15.99 30.01
C LYS A 74 -26.40 -16.95 29.03
N THR A 75 -25.13 -16.71 28.73
CA THR A 75 -24.33 -17.49 27.78
C THR A 75 -22.95 -17.74 28.36
N LEU A 76 -22.54 -18.99 28.40
CA LEU A 76 -21.21 -19.47 28.77
C LEU A 76 -20.37 -19.67 27.51
N THR A 77 -19.06 -19.52 27.63
CA THR A 77 -18.13 -19.70 26.52
C THR A 77 -17.44 -21.06 26.61
N VAL A 78 -17.45 -21.85 25.54
CA VAL A 78 -16.70 -23.12 25.46
C VAL A 78 -15.22 -22.89 25.80
N GLY A 79 -14.65 -23.73 26.66
CA GLY A 79 -13.24 -23.62 27.08
C GLY A 79 -12.93 -22.57 28.15
N VAL A 80 -13.92 -21.81 28.62
CA VAL A 80 -13.75 -20.82 29.71
C VAL A 80 -14.27 -21.40 31.03
N ALA A 81 -13.45 -21.33 32.09
CA ALA A 81 -13.85 -21.83 33.41
C ALA A 81 -14.99 -21.01 34.02
N VAL A 82 -15.97 -21.72 34.59
CA VAL A 82 -17.18 -21.18 35.19
C VAL A 82 -17.25 -21.61 36.65
N SER A 83 -17.69 -20.71 37.53
CA SER A 83 -18.00 -20.97 38.95
C SER A 83 -19.22 -20.14 39.32
N LEU A 84 -20.36 -20.80 39.49
CA LEU A 84 -21.63 -20.20 39.91
C LEU A 84 -21.93 -20.66 41.34
N LYS A 85 -21.79 -19.74 42.30
CA LYS A 85 -21.98 -20.03 43.71
C LYS A 85 -23.41 -19.69 44.14
N PRO A 86 -24.14 -20.61 44.79
CA PRO A 86 -25.47 -20.34 45.29
C PRO A 86 -25.43 -19.50 46.57
N LEU A 87 -26.51 -18.77 46.82
CA LEU A 87 -26.81 -18.08 48.05
C LEU A 87 -28.02 -18.73 48.70
N PHE A 88 -27.85 -19.23 49.93
CA PHE A 88 -28.92 -19.80 50.74
C PHE A 88 -29.42 -18.78 51.76
N LYS A 89 -30.75 -18.70 51.94
CA LYS A 89 -31.39 -17.99 53.06
C LYS A 89 -32.29 -18.96 53.82
N GLY A 90 -32.40 -18.79 55.14
CA GLY A 90 -33.30 -19.60 55.96
C GLY A 90 -32.75 -20.95 56.46
N GLY A 91 -31.45 -21.23 56.24
CA GLY A 91 -30.78 -22.44 56.74
C GLY A 91 -29.67 -22.94 55.80
N LEU A 92 -28.96 -24.00 56.21
CA LEU A 92 -28.01 -24.73 55.35
C LEU A 92 -28.74 -25.82 54.53
N PRO A 93 -28.27 -26.10 53.30
CA PRO A 93 -28.83 -27.15 52.46
C PRO A 93 -28.44 -28.55 52.96
N GLY A 94 -29.33 -29.51 52.77
CA GLY A 94 -29.12 -30.94 52.99
C GLY A 94 -28.74 -31.65 51.70
N GLU A 95 -29.72 -31.90 50.83
CA GLU A 95 -29.50 -32.49 49.50
C GLU A 95 -29.75 -31.45 48.40
N ILE A 96 -28.90 -31.45 47.37
CA ILE A 96 -28.99 -30.55 46.22
C ILE A 96 -28.85 -31.34 44.92
N GLY A 97 -29.77 -31.11 43.98
CA GLY A 97 -29.75 -31.69 42.65
C GLY A 97 -30.05 -30.66 41.55
N VAL A 98 -29.78 -31.02 40.31
CA VAL A 98 -30.09 -30.21 39.11
C VAL A 98 -30.71 -31.09 38.04
N GLU A 99 -31.80 -30.61 37.42
CA GLU A 99 -32.46 -31.28 36.29
C GLU A 99 -32.82 -30.26 35.20
N PRO A 100 -32.58 -30.56 33.90
CA PRO A 100 -31.87 -31.74 33.37
C PRO A 100 -30.36 -31.72 33.68
N ALA A 101 -29.62 -32.74 33.25
CA ALA A 101 -28.16 -32.80 33.42
C ALA A 101 -27.49 -31.57 32.78
N LEU A 102 -26.51 -31.00 33.47
CA LEU A 102 -25.75 -29.84 33.00
C LEU A 102 -24.97 -30.17 31.71
N PRO A 103 -24.65 -29.16 30.86
CA PRO A 103 -23.80 -29.37 29.69
C PRO A 103 -22.47 -30.02 30.05
N ASP A 104 -21.91 -30.81 29.13
CA ASP A 104 -20.66 -31.51 29.34
C ASP A 104 -19.54 -30.56 29.80
N GLY A 105 -18.81 -31.02 30.82
CA GLY A 105 -17.75 -30.25 31.47
C GLY A 105 -18.20 -29.33 32.60
N LEU A 106 -19.50 -29.17 32.87
CA LEU A 106 -20.03 -28.53 34.08
C LEU A 106 -20.58 -29.57 35.07
N ALA A 107 -20.33 -29.36 36.36
CA ALA A 107 -20.83 -30.21 37.43
C ALA A 107 -21.36 -29.40 38.61
N LEU A 108 -22.47 -29.87 39.18
CA LEU A 108 -22.99 -29.39 40.46
C LEU A 108 -22.27 -30.12 41.60
N ASP A 109 -21.73 -29.36 42.55
CA ASP A 109 -21.21 -29.89 43.80
C ASP A 109 -22.38 -30.14 44.79
N PRO A 110 -22.71 -31.40 45.13
CA PRO A 110 -23.92 -31.72 45.91
C PRO A 110 -23.87 -31.21 47.36
N GLY A 111 -22.68 -30.91 47.91
CA GLY A 111 -22.53 -30.42 49.28
C GLY A 111 -22.61 -28.90 49.41
N THR A 112 -22.26 -28.17 48.34
CA THR A 112 -22.20 -26.69 48.35
C THR A 112 -23.21 -26.04 47.43
N GLY A 113 -23.74 -26.79 46.47
CA GLY A 113 -24.56 -26.31 45.36
C GLY A 113 -23.79 -25.46 44.35
N GLU A 114 -22.46 -25.41 44.41
CA GLU A 114 -21.67 -24.68 43.41
C GLU A 114 -21.68 -25.42 42.07
N ILE A 115 -22.02 -24.72 40.99
CA ILE A 115 -21.88 -25.23 39.62
C ILE A 115 -20.51 -24.77 39.10
N LYS A 116 -19.60 -25.71 38.84
CA LYS A 116 -18.22 -25.42 38.40
C LYS A 116 -17.80 -26.31 37.24
N GLY A 117 -16.87 -25.82 36.44
CA GLY A 117 -16.26 -26.60 35.37
C GLY A 117 -15.89 -25.76 34.15
N ILE A 118 -15.58 -26.44 33.06
CA ILE A 118 -15.22 -25.84 31.78
C ILE A 118 -16.16 -26.47 30.75
N PRO A 119 -17.16 -25.74 30.21
CA PRO A 119 -18.03 -26.27 29.18
C PRO A 119 -17.22 -26.74 27.98
N THR A 120 -17.43 -27.99 27.53
CA THR A 120 -16.65 -28.58 26.44
C THR A 120 -17.35 -28.52 25.09
N GLU A 121 -18.67 -28.36 25.06
CA GLU A 121 -19.46 -28.39 23.84
C GLU A 121 -20.52 -27.27 23.78
N LYS A 122 -20.93 -26.91 22.56
CA LYS A 122 -22.01 -25.96 22.32
C LYS A 122 -23.34 -26.56 22.79
N SER A 123 -24.14 -25.78 23.51
CA SER A 123 -25.50 -26.15 23.92
C SER A 123 -26.48 -25.00 23.68
N GLU A 124 -27.67 -25.33 23.18
CA GLU A 124 -28.76 -24.37 23.00
C GLU A 124 -29.31 -23.90 24.36
N ALA A 125 -30.02 -22.78 24.39
CA ALA A 125 -30.55 -22.23 25.63
C ALA A 125 -31.55 -23.20 26.29
N GLN A 126 -31.24 -23.62 27.51
CA GLN A 126 -32.07 -24.53 28.30
C GLN A 126 -32.19 -24.04 29.74
N ASP A 127 -33.36 -24.27 30.33
CA ASP A 127 -33.64 -23.98 31.73
C ASP A 127 -33.24 -25.18 32.59
N TYR A 128 -32.37 -24.94 33.57
CA TYR A 128 -31.92 -25.91 34.57
C TYR A 128 -32.54 -25.57 35.91
N VAL A 129 -33.25 -26.54 36.50
CA VAL A 129 -33.88 -26.37 37.81
C VAL A 129 -33.00 -27.00 38.88
N VAL A 130 -32.37 -26.16 39.69
CA VAL A 130 -31.64 -26.60 40.88
C VAL A 130 -32.62 -26.69 42.04
N THR A 131 -32.70 -27.87 42.64
CA THR A 131 -33.56 -28.15 43.81
C THR A 131 -32.68 -28.41 45.02
N ALA A 132 -32.97 -27.72 46.13
CA ALA A 132 -32.30 -27.89 47.41
C ALA A 132 -33.31 -28.22 48.51
N LEU A 133 -32.96 -29.15 49.41
CA LEU A 133 -33.75 -29.50 50.60
C LEU A 133 -33.09 -28.91 51.85
N SER A 134 -33.86 -28.40 52.80
CA SER A 134 -33.32 -27.88 54.07
C SER A 134 -32.93 -29.01 55.04
N GLN A 135 -31.90 -28.83 55.86
CA GLN A 135 -31.55 -29.77 56.95
C GLN A 135 -32.51 -29.68 58.16
N LYS A 136 -33.77 -30.07 58.00
CA LYS A 136 -34.78 -30.13 59.07
C LYS A 136 -35.44 -31.52 59.10
N ASP A 137 -36.02 -31.92 60.25
CA ASP A 137 -36.76 -33.19 60.41
C ASP A 137 -37.90 -33.33 59.38
N THR A 138 -38.49 -32.20 58.97
CA THR A 138 -39.35 -32.07 57.78
C THR A 138 -38.68 -31.09 56.81
N PRO A 139 -38.05 -31.55 55.72
CA PRO A 139 -37.30 -30.68 54.81
C PRO A 139 -38.20 -29.69 54.07
N ASP A 140 -37.84 -28.41 54.09
CA ASP A 140 -38.38 -27.40 53.19
C ASP A 140 -37.68 -27.52 51.83
N THR A 141 -38.43 -27.49 50.73
CA THR A 141 -37.89 -27.51 49.37
C THR A 141 -37.75 -26.09 48.82
N ALA A 142 -36.58 -25.79 48.26
CA ALA A 142 -36.32 -24.54 47.54
C ALA A 142 -35.79 -24.83 46.12
N THR A 143 -36.23 -24.05 45.15
CA THR A 143 -35.80 -24.19 43.75
C THR A 143 -35.23 -22.88 43.19
N ALA A 144 -34.27 -23.01 42.29
CA ALA A 144 -33.74 -21.91 41.47
C ALA A 144 -33.64 -22.36 40.01
N THR A 145 -34.16 -21.53 39.09
CA THR A 145 -34.09 -21.79 37.65
C THR A 145 -32.94 -20.99 37.04
N LEU A 146 -32.05 -21.66 36.31
CA LEU A 146 -30.95 -21.05 35.57
C LEU A 146 -31.18 -21.26 34.06
N ALA A 147 -31.35 -20.17 33.31
CA ALA A 147 -31.36 -20.22 31.85
C ALA A 147 -29.91 -20.14 31.35
N LEU A 148 -29.34 -21.26 30.90
CA LEU A 148 -27.96 -21.35 30.43
C LEU A 148 -27.92 -21.78 28.96
N SER A 149 -27.03 -21.15 28.20
CA SER A 149 -26.62 -21.59 26.86
C SER A 149 -25.09 -21.65 26.83
N VAL A 150 -24.51 -22.51 26.00
CA VAL A 150 -23.06 -22.55 25.79
C VAL A 150 -22.77 -22.20 24.33
N ALA A 151 -22.02 -21.12 24.10
CA ALA A 151 -21.64 -20.65 22.78
C ALA A 151 -20.10 -20.62 22.62
N VAL A 152 -19.63 -20.66 21.39
CA VAL A 152 -18.21 -20.41 21.07
C VAL A 152 -18.01 -18.90 20.91
N ASP A 153 -16.95 -18.32 21.47
CA ASP A 153 -16.62 -16.91 21.22
C ASP A 153 -16.13 -16.75 19.77
N PRO A 154 -16.82 -15.96 18.91
CA PRO A 154 -16.43 -15.77 17.52
C PRO A 154 -15.01 -15.22 17.33
N LYS A 155 -14.46 -14.54 18.35
CA LYS A 155 -13.10 -13.99 18.34
C LYS A 155 -12.02 -15.03 18.68
N SER A 156 -12.38 -16.13 19.33
CA SER A 156 -11.47 -17.24 19.63
C SER A 156 -11.53 -18.36 18.59
N VAL A 157 -12.39 -18.24 17.56
CA VAL A 157 -12.48 -19.21 16.48
C VAL A 157 -11.21 -19.14 15.62
N PRO A 158 -10.46 -20.26 15.46
CA PRO A 158 -9.28 -20.32 14.59
C PRO A 158 -9.62 -19.95 13.15
N GLY A 159 -8.78 -19.15 12.48
CA GLY A 159 -9.05 -18.69 11.11
C GLY A 159 -8.24 -17.47 10.70
N TYR A 160 -8.40 -17.02 9.44
CA TYR A 160 -7.61 -15.99 8.78
C TYR A 160 -8.11 -14.56 9.00
N LYS A 161 -9.39 -14.36 9.36
CA LYS A 161 -10.02 -13.04 9.56
C LYS A 161 -9.73 -12.05 8.41
N LEU A 162 -9.63 -12.56 7.19
CA LEU A 162 -9.30 -11.81 5.98
C LEU A 162 -10.42 -11.99 4.95
N ALA A 163 -10.94 -10.89 4.41
CA ALA A 163 -11.99 -10.95 3.37
C ALA A 163 -11.42 -11.07 1.95
N GLU A 164 -10.30 -10.39 1.67
CA GLU A 164 -9.72 -10.31 0.34
C GLU A 164 -8.19 -10.41 0.40
N LEU A 165 -7.62 -11.12 -0.57
CA LEU A 165 -6.19 -11.26 -0.78
C LEU A 165 -5.86 -10.92 -2.24
N ALA A 166 -5.40 -9.70 -2.47
CA ALA A 166 -4.96 -9.22 -3.78
C ALA A 166 -3.45 -9.43 -3.96
N LEU A 167 -3.07 -10.20 -4.98
CA LEU A 167 -1.70 -10.61 -5.25
C LEU A 167 -1.19 -10.01 -6.57
N VAL A 168 0.14 -9.99 -6.72
CA VAL A 168 0.82 -9.54 -7.93
C VAL A 168 1.50 -10.74 -8.60
N VAL A 169 1.17 -10.98 -9.88
CA VAL A 169 1.76 -12.08 -10.66
C VAL A 169 3.26 -11.85 -10.85
N GLY A 170 4.07 -12.85 -10.53
CA GLY A 170 5.53 -12.82 -10.62
C GLY A 170 6.25 -12.32 -9.37
N ALA A 171 5.52 -11.80 -8.37
CA ALA A 171 6.09 -11.34 -7.10
C ALA A 171 5.80 -12.35 -5.97
N PRO A 172 6.78 -12.68 -5.10
CA PRO A 172 6.53 -13.51 -3.93
C PRO A 172 5.59 -12.79 -2.97
N MET A 173 4.54 -13.48 -2.52
CA MET A 173 3.61 -12.93 -1.53
C MET A 173 4.24 -12.94 -0.14
N ALA A 174 3.79 -12.03 0.74
CA ALA A 174 3.99 -12.20 2.16
C ALA A 174 3.20 -13.44 2.62
N GLU A 175 3.80 -14.27 3.47
CA GLU A 175 3.12 -15.43 4.03
C GLU A 175 1.89 -14.98 4.85
N VAL A 176 0.76 -15.63 4.62
CA VAL A 176 -0.52 -15.31 5.28
C VAL A 176 -0.95 -16.52 6.09
N GLY A 177 -0.83 -16.43 7.41
CA GLY A 177 -1.32 -17.46 8.34
C GLY A 177 -2.67 -17.10 8.97
N PRO A 178 -3.25 -18.00 9.76
CA PRO A 178 -4.45 -17.71 10.54
C PRO A 178 -4.18 -16.61 11.58
N ALA A 179 -5.11 -15.66 11.72
CA ALA A 179 -5.08 -14.62 12.74
C ALA A 179 -5.26 -15.19 14.17
N VAL A 180 -5.97 -16.31 14.29
CA VAL A 180 -6.16 -17.05 15.54
C VAL A 180 -5.66 -18.47 15.34
N ALA A 181 -4.70 -18.90 16.17
CA ALA A 181 -4.08 -20.22 16.07
C ALA A 181 -5.09 -21.35 16.33
N ALA A 182 -4.97 -22.45 15.58
CA ALA A 182 -5.75 -23.65 15.80
C ALA A 182 -5.14 -24.52 16.91
N PRO A 183 -5.95 -25.38 17.57
CA PRO A 183 -5.44 -26.40 18.49
C PRO A 183 -4.35 -27.27 17.86
N GLN A 184 -3.41 -27.77 18.67
CA GLN A 184 -2.34 -28.64 18.17
C GLN A 184 -2.93 -29.91 17.53
N GLY A 185 -2.46 -30.26 16.34
CA GLY A 185 -2.94 -31.41 15.57
C GLY A 185 -4.18 -31.12 14.71
N SER A 186 -4.67 -29.88 14.70
CA SER A 186 -5.65 -29.43 13.71
C SER A 186 -5.09 -29.45 12.30
N THR A 187 -5.98 -29.58 11.32
CA THR A 187 -5.64 -29.53 9.90
C THR A 187 -6.36 -28.39 9.19
N PHE A 188 -5.72 -27.86 8.16
CA PHE A 188 -6.22 -26.80 7.32
C PHE A 188 -6.45 -27.32 5.91
N SER A 189 -7.59 -26.96 5.32
CA SER A 189 -7.95 -27.33 3.94
C SER A 189 -8.56 -26.14 3.20
N VAL A 190 -8.56 -26.22 1.87
CA VAL A 190 -9.06 -25.15 0.99
C VAL A 190 -9.80 -25.74 -0.21
N ALA A 191 -10.95 -25.14 -0.55
CA ALA A 191 -11.76 -25.49 -1.70
C ALA A 191 -12.25 -24.23 -2.45
N PRO A 192 -12.15 -24.17 -3.80
CA PRO A 192 -11.46 -25.11 -4.68
C PRO A 192 -9.96 -25.16 -4.40
N ALA A 193 -9.24 -26.11 -5.00
CA ALA A 193 -7.78 -26.19 -4.84
C ALA A 193 -7.12 -24.88 -5.28
N LEU A 194 -6.16 -24.40 -4.48
CA LEU A 194 -5.36 -23.23 -4.84
C LEU A 194 -4.61 -23.48 -6.17
N PRO A 195 -4.38 -22.43 -6.98
CA PRO A 195 -3.51 -22.55 -8.15
C PRO A 195 -2.15 -23.13 -7.76
N ALA A 196 -1.55 -23.98 -8.60
CA ALA A 196 -0.31 -24.71 -8.28
C ALA A 196 0.91 -23.83 -7.90
N SER A 197 0.83 -22.52 -8.13
CA SER A 197 1.83 -21.53 -7.72
C SER A 197 1.67 -21.00 -6.29
N LEU A 198 0.56 -21.35 -5.63
CA LEU A 198 0.24 -21.05 -4.24
C LEU A 198 0.11 -22.35 -3.46
N THR A 199 0.60 -22.34 -2.24
CA THR A 199 0.62 -23.50 -1.36
C THR A 199 -0.02 -23.15 -0.03
N LEU A 200 -0.83 -24.08 0.48
CA LEU A 200 -1.33 -24.06 1.85
C LEU A 200 -0.54 -25.08 2.66
N ASP A 201 0.13 -24.63 3.72
CA ASP A 201 0.62 -25.53 4.77
C ASP A 201 -0.60 -26.08 5.52
N THR A 202 -0.86 -27.38 5.37
CA THR A 202 -2.04 -28.04 5.95
C THR A 202 -1.96 -28.21 7.47
N GLU A 203 -0.80 -28.00 8.09
CA GLU A 203 -0.60 -28.09 9.53
C GLU A 203 -0.64 -26.70 10.18
N GLN A 204 -0.01 -25.71 9.55
CA GLN A 204 0.11 -24.35 10.10
C GLN A 204 -0.97 -23.39 9.61
N GLY A 205 -1.65 -23.72 8.50
CA GLY A 205 -2.58 -22.82 7.84
C GLY A 205 -1.87 -21.63 7.17
N THR A 206 -0.59 -21.75 6.86
CA THR A 206 0.13 -20.67 6.17
C THR A 206 -0.06 -20.80 4.67
N ILE A 207 -0.56 -19.73 4.04
CA ILE A 207 -0.63 -19.58 2.59
C ILE A 207 0.65 -18.87 2.14
N SER A 208 1.34 -19.46 1.16
CA SER A 208 2.59 -18.93 0.62
C SER A 208 2.71 -19.21 -0.89
N GLY A 209 3.67 -18.56 -1.55
CA GLY A 209 4.00 -18.83 -2.94
C GLY A 209 4.29 -17.59 -3.78
N THR A 210 4.27 -17.77 -5.10
CA THR A 210 4.50 -16.71 -6.09
C THR A 210 3.56 -16.96 -7.27
N PRO A 211 2.45 -16.19 -7.40
CA PRO A 211 1.49 -16.41 -8.48
C PRO A 211 2.16 -16.34 -9.85
N LYS A 212 1.97 -17.37 -10.68
CA LYS A 212 2.59 -17.44 -12.03
C LYS A 212 1.63 -17.05 -13.16
N ALA A 213 0.34 -16.97 -12.88
CA ALA A 213 -0.70 -16.60 -13.82
C ALA A 213 -1.68 -15.63 -13.16
N ALA A 214 -2.36 -14.83 -13.97
CA ALA A 214 -3.44 -13.99 -13.49
C ALA A 214 -4.60 -14.85 -12.97
N LEU A 215 -5.24 -14.38 -11.91
CA LEU A 215 -6.38 -15.01 -11.28
C LEU A 215 -7.46 -13.96 -11.13
N GLU A 216 -8.56 -14.13 -11.85
CA GLU A 216 -9.77 -13.33 -11.64
C GLU A 216 -10.28 -13.51 -10.21
N PRO A 217 -10.94 -12.49 -9.62
CA PRO A 217 -11.44 -12.57 -8.25
C PRO A 217 -12.25 -13.85 -8.01
N THR A 218 -11.68 -14.79 -7.26
CA THR A 218 -12.24 -16.12 -7.03
C THR A 218 -12.36 -16.36 -5.54
N VAL A 219 -13.52 -16.86 -5.10
CA VAL A 219 -13.78 -17.15 -3.68
C VAL A 219 -13.24 -18.53 -3.33
N PHE A 220 -12.37 -18.59 -2.33
CA PHE A 220 -11.86 -19.82 -1.75
C PHE A 220 -12.40 -19.97 -0.33
N THR A 221 -12.89 -21.16 -0.03
CA THR A 221 -13.35 -21.55 1.30
C THR A 221 -12.22 -22.28 2.01
N PHE A 222 -11.76 -21.72 3.12
CA PHE A 222 -10.76 -22.30 4.01
C PHE A 222 -11.46 -22.91 5.22
N THR A 223 -11.14 -24.17 5.51
CA THR A 223 -11.76 -24.93 6.60
C THR A 223 -10.68 -25.39 7.58
N VAL A 224 -10.93 -25.17 8.87
CA VAL A 224 -10.09 -25.68 9.95
C VAL A 224 -10.80 -26.86 10.60
N THR A 225 -10.11 -27.98 10.71
CA THR A 225 -10.63 -29.22 11.30
C THR A 225 -9.85 -29.56 12.56
N SER A 226 -10.54 -29.99 13.60
CA SER A 226 -9.95 -30.44 14.86
C SER A 226 -9.21 -31.78 14.67
N PRO A 227 -8.30 -32.16 15.58
CA PRO A 227 -7.68 -33.49 15.55
C PRO A 227 -8.71 -34.64 15.57
N GLY A 228 -9.88 -34.41 16.15
CA GLY A 228 -11.00 -35.36 16.21
C GLY A 228 -11.86 -35.41 14.94
N GLY A 229 -11.55 -34.60 13.92
CA GLY A 229 -12.29 -34.57 12.64
C GLY A 229 -13.48 -33.61 12.60
N GLU A 230 -13.69 -32.81 13.64
CA GLU A 230 -14.78 -31.82 13.69
C GLU A 230 -14.38 -30.51 13.01
N GLN A 231 -15.27 -29.90 12.24
CA GLN A 231 -15.03 -28.58 11.64
C GLN A 231 -15.09 -27.48 12.71
N LEU A 232 -13.95 -26.84 12.96
CA LEU A 232 -13.82 -25.73 13.91
C LEU A 232 -14.21 -24.39 13.30
N SER A 233 -13.93 -24.19 12.01
CA SER A 233 -14.26 -22.95 11.31
C SER A 233 -14.31 -23.10 9.79
N GLU A 234 -15.02 -22.18 9.15
CA GLU A 234 -15.08 -22.01 7.71
C GLU A 234 -15.02 -20.51 7.39
N GLU A 235 -14.04 -20.10 6.59
CA GLU A 235 -13.87 -18.72 6.17
C GLU A 235 -13.74 -18.62 4.66
N LYS A 236 -14.35 -17.58 4.08
CA LYS A 236 -14.31 -17.32 2.64
C LYS A 236 -13.39 -16.15 2.38
N ILE A 237 -12.37 -16.39 1.55
CA ILE A 237 -11.38 -15.39 1.15
C ILE A 237 -11.46 -15.23 -0.37
N THR A 238 -11.69 -14.02 -0.84
CA THR A 238 -11.60 -13.71 -2.27
C THR A 238 -10.13 -13.48 -2.63
N ILE A 239 -9.56 -14.36 -3.47
CA ILE A 239 -8.18 -14.24 -3.94
C ILE A 239 -8.19 -13.76 -5.39
N SER A 240 -7.38 -12.74 -5.69
CA SER A 240 -7.12 -12.28 -7.05
C SER A 240 -5.61 -12.12 -7.28
N ALA A 241 -5.17 -12.29 -8.52
CA ALA A 241 -3.79 -12.05 -8.91
C ALA A 241 -3.73 -11.27 -10.23
N GLY A 242 -3.20 -10.06 -10.18
CA GLY A 242 -3.09 -9.17 -11.34
C GLY A 242 -1.65 -9.07 -11.87
N ILE A 243 -1.50 -8.86 -13.18
CA ILE A 243 -0.24 -8.40 -13.77
C ILE A 243 -0.20 -6.88 -13.67
N VAL A 244 0.86 -6.33 -13.08
CA VAL A 244 1.01 -4.87 -12.94
C VAL A 244 2.16 -4.36 -13.81
N VAL A 245 2.09 -3.08 -14.18
CA VAL A 245 3.20 -2.37 -14.83
C VAL A 245 4.14 -1.86 -13.74
N GLU A 246 5.38 -2.34 -13.74
CA GLU A 246 6.38 -1.96 -12.74
C GLU A 246 7.29 -0.82 -13.22
N ALA A 247 7.44 -0.67 -14.53
CA ALA A 247 8.08 0.49 -15.13
C ALA A 247 7.50 0.73 -16.51
N SER A 248 7.41 1.99 -16.92
CA SER A 248 7.04 2.34 -18.29
C SER A 248 7.79 3.57 -18.76
N ALA A 249 7.92 3.68 -20.07
CA ALA A 249 8.54 4.80 -20.73
C ALA A 249 7.74 5.14 -21.98
N ALA A 250 7.49 6.43 -22.18
CA ALA A 250 6.83 6.95 -23.36
C ALA A 250 7.82 7.77 -24.18
N GLY A 251 7.96 7.40 -25.45
CA GLY A 251 8.61 8.22 -26.46
C GLY A 251 7.57 8.91 -27.35
N ARG A 252 8.03 9.53 -28.44
CA ARG A 252 7.16 10.30 -29.35
C ARG A 252 6.15 9.44 -30.12
N SER A 253 6.60 8.26 -30.57
CA SER A 253 5.86 7.37 -31.48
C SER A 253 5.53 6.03 -30.86
N GLY A 254 5.98 5.78 -29.63
CA GLY A 254 5.76 4.51 -28.96
C GLY A 254 5.98 4.58 -27.46
N ALA A 255 5.57 3.53 -26.77
CA ALA A 255 5.75 3.35 -25.34
C ALA A 255 6.26 1.94 -25.06
N CYS A 256 6.94 1.75 -23.95
CA CYS A 256 7.35 0.44 -23.46
C CYS A 256 6.94 0.29 -22.00
N ALA A 257 6.54 -0.90 -21.61
CA ALA A 257 6.19 -1.26 -20.24
C ALA A 257 6.90 -2.56 -19.86
N ARG A 258 7.43 -2.56 -18.64
CA ARG A 258 7.90 -3.74 -17.92
C ARG A 258 6.81 -4.20 -16.97
N LEU A 259 6.40 -5.45 -17.14
CA LEU A 259 5.35 -6.08 -16.34
C LEU A 259 5.96 -6.82 -15.14
N SER A 260 5.15 -7.08 -14.11
CA SER A 260 5.55 -7.85 -12.91
C SER A 260 5.97 -9.29 -13.20
N THR A 261 5.62 -9.81 -14.38
CA THR A 261 6.12 -11.09 -14.92
C THR A 261 7.57 -11.02 -15.40
N GLY A 262 8.21 -9.85 -15.38
CA GLY A 262 9.52 -9.59 -15.98
C GLY A 262 9.50 -9.40 -17.50
N ARG A 263 8.32 -9.45 -18.13
CA ARG A 263 8.13 -9.25 -19.57
C ARG A 263 8.23 -7.75 -19.93
N VAL A 264 8.88 -7.45 -21.04
CA VAL A 264 8.85 -6.11 -21.67
C VAL A 264 7.97 -6.14 -22.90
N SER A 265 6.96 -5.26 -22.92
CA SER A 265 6.05 -5.06 -24.05
C SER A 265 6.19 -3.63 -24.55
N CYS A 266 6.27 -3.44 -25.87
CA CYS A 266 6.36 -2.11 -26.47
C CYS A 266 5.30 -1.91 -27.54
N TRP A 267 4.77 -0.69 -27.61
CA TRP A 267 3.80 -0.25 -28.61
C TRP A 267 4.48 0.81 -29.47
N GLN A 268 4.35 0.70 -30.79
CA GLN A 268 4.81 1.70 -31.74
C GLN A 268 3.65 1.98 -32.70
N GLY A 269 3.17 3.23 -32.72
CA GLY A 269 1.96 3.60 -33.46
C GLY A 269 0.68 2.88 -32.96
N PRO A 270 -0.39 2.84 -33.78
CA PRO A 270 -1.68 2.26 -33.40
C PRO A 270 -1.72 0.71 -33.45
N GLY A 271 -0.56 0.06 -33.63
CA GLY A 271 -0.47 -1.41 -33.71
C GLY A 271 -0.51 -2.10 -32.34
N PRO A 272 -0.71 -3.44 -32.31
CA PRO A 272 -0.64 -4.20 -31.08
C PRO A 272 0.75 -4.12 -30.44
N ALA A 273 0.81 -4.31 -29.12
CA ALA A 273 2.08 -4.41 -28.40
C ALA A 273 2.92 -5.55 -28.99
N GLN A 274 4.21 -5.31 -29.20
CA GLN A 274 5.16 -6.33 -29.60
C GLN A 274 6.04 -6.72 -28.41
N HIS A 275 6.24 -8.03 -28.26
CA HIS A 275 7.14 -8.60 -27.29
C HIS A 275 8.57 -8.57 -27.82
N VAL A 276 9.51 -8.07 -27.01
CA VAL A 276 10.94 -8.09 -27.33
C VAL A 276 11.57 -9.29 -26.65
N ALA A 277 12.02 -10.27 -27.45
CA ALA A 277 12.72 -11.45 -26.94
C ALA A 277 14.05 -11.06 -26.25
N ASP A 278 14.54 -11.93 -25.37
CA ASP A 278 15.83 -11.80 -24.65
C ASP A 278 15.97 -10.64 -23.65
N LEU A 279 14.84 -10.06 -23.21
CA LEU A 279 14.79 -9.08 -22.13
C LEU A 279 14.26 -9.66 -20.79
N SER A 280 14.29 -10.98 -20.63
CA SER A 280 13.92 -11.64 -19.37
C SER A 280 14.83 -11.14 -18.25
N GLY A 281 14.25 -10.54 -17.21
CA GLY A 281 15.03 -9.93 -16.13
C GLY A 281 15.48 -8.50 -16.42
N ALA A 282 14.84 -7.81 -17.38
CA ALA A 282 14.92 -6.35 -17.45
C ALA A 282 14.54 -5.75 -16.09
N THR A 283 15.22 -4.69 -15.67
CA THR A 283 14.96 -3.95 -14.41
C THR A 283 14.49 -2.52 -14.67
N ALA A 284 14.79 -1.98 -15.84
CA ALA A 284 14.32 -0.67 -16.31
C ALA A 284 14.12 -0.68 -17.83
N VAL A 285 13.20 0.17 -18.30
CA VAL A 285 12.94 0.41 -19.73
C VAL A 285 12.91 1.91 -20.01
N ALA A 286 13.34 2.30 -21.20
CA ALA A 286 13.30 3.67 -21.67
C ALA A 286 12.97 3.71 -23.18
N ALA A 287 12.21 4.71 -23.62
CA ALA A 287 11.70 4.79 -25.00
C ALA A 287 11.92 6.20 -25.56
N GLY A 288 12.42 6.26 -26.80
CA GLY A 288 12.60 7.48 -27.60
C GLY A 288 11.69 7.47 -28.83
N ILE A 289 12.05 8.20 -29.90
CA ILE A 289 11.27 8.19 -31.14
C ILE A 289 11.39 6.84 -31.85
N TRP A 290 12.63 6.44 -32.19
CA TRP A 290 12.88 5.29 -33.05
C TRP A 290 13.53 4.11 -32.33
N GLN A 291 13.97 4.34 -31.09
CA GLN A 291 14.73 3.38 -30.28
C GLN A 291 14.09 3.22 -28.91
N ALA A 292 14.22 2.02 -28.35
CA ALA A 292 13.98 1.75 -26.95
C ALA A 292 15.14 0.94 -26.39
N CYS A 293 15.36 1.09 -25.09
CA CYS A 293 16.45 0.43 -24.39
C CYS A 293 15.96 -0.11 -23.05
N ALA A 294 16.62 -1.16 -22.57
CA ALA A 294 16.39 -1.76 -21.28
C ALA A 294 17.72 -1.99 -20.57
N ILE A 295 17.67 -1.92 -19.23
CA ILE A 295 18.72 -2.46 -18.37
C ILE A 295 18.31 -3.88 -18.03
N VAL A 296 19.18 -4.85 -18.29
CA VAL A 296 18.89 -6.28 -18.13
C VAL A 296 19.90 -6.91 -17.17
N GLY A 297 19.42 -7.85 -16.36
CA GLY A 297 20.27 -8.62 -15.46
C GLY A 297 20.75 -7.84 -14.25
N THR A 298 21.51 -8.52 -13.39
CA THR A 298 22.12 -7.94 -12.18
C THR A 298 23.42 -7.20 -12.48
N ASP A 299 24.04 -7.48 -13.63
CA ASP A 299 25.24 -6.81 -14.12
C ASP A 299 24.94 -5.49 -14.82
N GLY A 300 23.67 -5.11 -14.95
CA GLY A 300 23.24 -3.83 -15.51
C GLY A 300 23.60 -3.68 -17.00
N ALA A 301 23.50 -4.77 -17.76
CA ALA A 301 23.74 -4.76 -19.21
C ALA A 301 22.71 -3.88 -19.93
N VAL A 302 23.17 -3.03 -20.85
CA VAL A 302 22.27 -2.20 -21.67
C VAL A 302 21.99 -2.88 -23.00
N ARG A 303 20.71 -3.13 -23.26
CA ARG A 303 20.23 -3.65 -24.55
C ARG A 303 19.29 -2.65 -25.18
N CYS A 304 19.51 -2.32 -26.45
CA CYS A 304 18.64 -1.44 -27.20
C CYS A 304 18.09 -2.13 -28.44
N TRP A 305 16.97 -1.64 -28.94
CA TRP A 305 16.33 -2.12 -30.14
C TRP A 305 15.64 -0.96 -30.85
N GLU A 306 15.57 -1.09 -32.16
CA GLU A 306 14.68 -0.30 -33.01
C GLU A 306 13.51 -1.19 -33.42
N SER A 307 12.38 -0.58 -33.74
CA SER A 307 11.16 -1.32 -34.10
C SER A 307 11.23 -1.93 -35.51
N PRO A 308 10.82 -3.19 -35.73
CA PRO A 308 10.93 -4.39 -34.88
C PRO A 308 12.27 -5.10 -35.11
N GLY A 309 12.97 -5.47 -34.04
CA GLY A 309 14.23 -6.20 -34.15
C GLY A 309 14.65 -6.90 -32.85
N GLN A 310 15.61 -7.81 -32.99
CA GLN A 310 16.34 -8.38 -31.86
C GLN A 310 17.06 -7.26 -31.10
N SER A 311 17.03 -7.31 -29.77
CA SER A 311 17.81 -6.36 -28.98
C SER A 311 19.30 -6.64 -29.14
N HIS A 312 20.11 -5.59 -29.20
CA HIS A 312 21.56 -5.69 -29.30
C HIS A 312 22.23 -5.02 -28.10
N GLU A 313 23.42 -5.50 -27.77
CA GLU A 313 24.27 -4.90 -26.75
C GLU A 313 24.90 -3.60 -27.26
N ILE A 314 25.07 -2.61 -26.38
CA ILE A 314 25.70 -1.35 -26.74
C ILE A 314 27.23 -1.46 -26.58
N PRO A 315 28.01 -1.32 -27.67
CA PRO A 315 29.47 -1.35 -27.58
C PRO A 315 30.02 -0.06 -26.94
N LEU A 316 31.16 -0.18 -26.29
CA LEU A 316 32.02 0.91 -25.85
C LEU A 316 33.08 1.20 -26.92
N ALA A 317 33.63 2.41 -26.90
CA ALA A 317 34.72 2.81 -27.82
C ALA A 317 35.96 1.90 -27.77
N ASN A 318 36.15 1.14 -26.68
CA ASN A 318 37.25 0.18 -26.51
C ASN A 318 36.90 -1.26 -26.92
N GLY A 319 35.76 -1.48 -27.57
CA GLY A 319 35.30 -2.80 -28.02
C GLY A 319 34.65 -3.67 -26.94
N LYS A 320 34.54 -3.19 -25.69
CA LYS A 320 33.75 -3.86 -24.65
C LYS A 320 32.27 -3.54 -24.78
N VAL A 321 31.43 -4.17 -23.95
CA VAL A 321 29.99 -3.92 -23.88
C VAL A 321 29.65 -3.05 -22.68
N LEU A 322 28.66 -2.17 -22.84
CA LEU A 322 28.15 -1.29 -21.80
C LEU A 322 27.38 -2.11 -20.73
N ARG A 323 27.97 -2.20 -19.54
CA ARG A 323 27.41 -2.88 -18.35
C ARG A 323 27.50 -1.99 -17.11
N GLY A 324 26.78 -2.32 -16.05
CA GLY A 324 26.73 -1.56 -14.80
C GLY A 324 25.83 -0.33 -14.85
N ALA A 325 24.93 -0.24 -15.84
CA ALA A 325 23.98 0.86 -15.93
C ALA A 325 22.93 0.76 -14.81
N ARG A 326 22.64 1.89 -14.16
CA ARG A 326 21.57 2.02 -13.16
C ARG A 326 20.42 2.94 -13.58
N ALA A 327 20.63 3.73 -14.63
CA ALA A 327 19.60 4.57 -15.22
C ALA A 327 19.87 4.76 -16.73
N LEU A 328 18.80 4.98 -17.47
CA LEU A 328 18.81 5.31 -18.89
C LEU A 328 18.10 6.65 -19.10
N ALA A 329 18.59 7.43 -20.05
CA ALA A 329 17.91 8.61 -20.56
C ALA A 329 17.95 8.55 -22.09
N ILE A 330 16.77 8.49 -22.71
CA ILE A 330 16.63 8.28 -24.16
C ILE A 330 16.03 9.54 -24.77
N GLY A 331 16.81 10.16 -25.65
CA GLY A 331 16.39 11.32 -26.44
C GLY A 331 15.76 10.93 -27.77
N GLU A 332 15.63 11.90 -28.68
CA GLU A 332 15.05 11.65 -30.00
C GLU A 332 15.94 10.77 -30.88
N HIS A 333 17.25 11.07 -30.89
CA HIS A 333 18.24 10.41 -31.75
C HIS A 333 19.53 10.03 -31.01
N HIS A 334 19.58 10.20 -29.69
CA HIS A 334 20.70 9.80 -28.85
C HIS A 334 20.18 9.18 -27.56
N SER A 335 21.06 8.42 -26.92
CA SER A 335 20.77 7.70 -25.70
C SER A 335 21.93 7.85 -24.75
N CYS A 336 21.62 7.89 -23.46
CA CYS A 336 22.61 7.98 -22.40
C CYS A 336 22.30 6.97 -21.30
N ALA A 337 23.35 6.47 -20.66
CA ALA A 337 23.29 5.61 -19.50
C ALA A 337 24.15 6.17 -18.37
N LEU A 338 23.69 5.99 -17.14
CA LEU A 338 24.42 6.31 -15.92
C LEU A 338 24.98 5.02 -15.32
N LEU A 339 26.31 4.91 -15.30
CA LEU A 339 27.08 3.77 -14.82
C LEU A 339 27.84 4.20 -13.57
N GLY A 340 27.41 3.73 -12.39
CA GLY A 340 27.86 4.35 -11.13
C GLY A 340 27.50 5.84 -11.15
N ASP A 341 28.53 6.70 -11.14
CA ASP A 341 28.39 8.15 -11.24
C ASP A 341 28.98 8.74 -12.55
N ASP A 342 29.20 7.87 -13.55
CA ASP A 342 29.67 8.23 -14.89
C ASP A 342 28.55 8.20 -15.93
N VAL A 343 28.56 9.16 -16.85
CA VAL A 343 27.60 9.22 -17.96
C VAL A 343 28.25 8.72 -19.23
N TYR A 344 27.55 7.83 -19.93
CA TYR A 344 27.92 7.33 -21.26
C TYR A 344 26.80 7.65 -22.24
N CYS A 345 27.10 8.26 -23.39
CA CYS A 345 26.10 8.55 -24.41
C CYS A 345 26.50 8.00 -25.79
N TRP A 346 25.51 7.62 -26.60
CA TRP A 346 25.66 7.11 -27.96
C TRP A 346 24.53 7.61 -28.88
N GLY A 347 24.71 7.43 -30.19
CA GLY A 347 23.76 7.84 -31.21
C GLY A 347 24.19 9.12 -31.95
N TYR A 348 23.23 9.93 -32.35
CA TYR A 348 23.46 11.14 -33.13
C TYR A 348 24.13 12.26 -32.31
N SER A 349 25.12 12.93 -32.90
CA SER A 349 25.95 13.96 -32.24
C SER A 349 25.97 15.31 -32.94
N GLY A 350 25.23 15.48 -34.04
CA GLY A 350 25.32 16.69 -34.88
C GLY A 350 24.82 17.98 -34.22
N SER A 351 24.14 17.88 -33.07
CA SER A 351 23.72 19.02 -32.24
C SER A 351 24.52 19.12 -30.93
N GLY A 352 25.60 18.36 -30.78
CA GLY A 352 26.41 18.33 -29.55
C GLY A 352 25.78 17.55 -28.39
N GLN A 353 24.64 16.87 -28.58
CA GLN A 353 23.90 16.17 -27.52
C GLN A 353 24.66 14.99 -26.87
N LEU A 354 25.75 14.54 -27.48
CA LEU A 354 26.67 13.56 -26.91
C LEU A 354 27.79 14.19 -26.06
N GLY A 355 27.91 15.52 -25.98
CA GLY A 355 28.93 16.15 -25.14
C GLY A 355 30.37 15.90 -25.58
N VAL A 356 30.58 15.63 -26.89
CA VAL A 356 31.90 15.37 -27.49
C VAL A 356 32.26 16.47 -28.49
N LYS A 357 33.52 16.88 -28.48
CA LYS A 357 34.04 17.98 -29.31
C LYS A 357 34.12 17.69 -30.82
N ARG A 358 33.90 16.45 -31.26
CA ARG A 358 33.93 16.06 -32.69
C ARG A 358 32.66 15.27 -33.06
N PRO A 359 31.79 15.84 -33.93
CA PRO A 359 30.62 15.14 -34.46
C PRO A 359 31.08 14.17 -35.56
N GLN A 360 31.52 12.99 -35.17
CA GLN A 360 31.70 11.85 -36.07
C GLN A 360 30.83 10.71 -35.54
N LEU A 361 30.39 9.82 -36.43
CA LEU A 361 29.69 8.59 -36.06
C LEU A 361 30.57 7.83 -35.05
N GLN A 362 30.17 7.87 -33.78
CA GLN A 362 30.84 7.10 -32.74
C GLN A 362 30.26 5.68 -32.82
N PRO A 363 31.07 4.65 -33.09
CA PRO A 363 30.57 3.28 -33.24
C PRO A 363 30.08 2.68 -31.92
N GLY A 364 30.18 3.40 -30.80
CA GLY A 364 29.71 2.95 -29.49
C GLY A 364 29.55 4.11 -28.49
N ALA A 365 29.14 3.75 -27.28
CA ALA A 365 28.94 4.68 -26.19
C ALA A 365 30.26 5.34 -25.73
N VAL A 366 30.21 6.65 -25.59
CA VAL A 366 31.33 7.49 -25.19
C VAL A 366 31.09 8.03 -23.79
N ARG A 367 32.11 7.96 -22.94
CA ARG A 367 32.09 8.54 -21.61
C ARG A 367 32.16 10.06 -21.69
N ILE A 368 31.24 10.75 -21.02
CA ILE A 368 31.15 12.21 -21.06
C ILE A 368 32.27 12.83 -20.22
N ALA A 369 33.17 13.55 -20.88
CA ALA A 369 34.24 14.26 -20.22
C ALA A 369 33.68 15.37 -19.32
N GLY A 370 34.27 15.53 -18.13
CA GLY A 370 33.87 16.56 -17.16
C GLY A 370 32.87 16.08 -16.10
N LEU A 371 32.14 14.98 -16.31
CA LEU A 371 31.18 14.43 -15.33
C LEU A 371 31.71 13.24 -14.53
N HIS A 372 33.00 12.96 -14.63
CA HIS A 372 33.60 11.74 -14.09
C HIS A 372 33.34 11.57 -12.58
N GLY A 373 32.57 10.55 -12.21
CA GLY A 373 32.26 10.25 -10.82
C GLY A 373 31.38 11.29 -10.11
N ARG A 374 30.65 12.14 -10.84
CA ARG A 374 29.85 13.23 -10.25
C ARG A 374 28.37 13.15 -10.56
N ALA A 375 27.94 12.36 -11.55
CA ALA A 375 26.57 12.36 -12.01
C ALA A 375 25.67 11.48 -11.13
N ARG A 376 24.49 11.98 -10.76
CA ARG A 376 23.54 11.30 -9.88
C ARG A 376 22.23 10.93 -10.57
N ALA A 377 21.81 11.76 -11.51
CA ALA A 377 20.66 11.54 -12.39
C ALA A 377 20.96 12.13 -13.77
N ILE A 378 20.29 11.61 -14.80
CA ILE A 378 20.44 12.05 -16.19
C ILE A 378 19.06 12.19 -16.83
N GLY A 379 18.94 13.13 -17.76
CA GLY A 379 17.78 13.30 -18.62
C GLY A 379 18.23 13.66 -20.04
N ALA A 380 17.57 13.11 -21.04
CA ALA A 380 17.91 13.30 -22.45
C ALA A 380 16.64 13.69 -23.20
N GLY A 381 16.74 14.79 -23.95
CA GLY A 381 15.65 15.32 -24.75
C GLY A 381 15.90 15.16 -26.23
N GLY A 382 15.32 16.03 -27.05
CA GLY A 382 15.51 15.95 -28.50
C GLY A 382 16.89 16.38 -28.98
N LEU A 383 17.39 17.48 -28.41
CA LEU A 383 18.61 18.14 -28.89
C LEU A 383 19.67 18.35 -27.81
N HIS A 384 19.35 18.02 -26.55
CA HIS A 384 20.22 18.26 -25.40
C HIS A 384 20.06 17.17 -24.35
N THR A 385 21.04 17.12 -23.46
CA THR A 385 21.12 16.20 -22.32
C THR A 385 21.49 17.01 -21.09
N CYS A 386 20.96 16.63 -19.94
CA CYS A 386 21.29 17.22 -18.66
C CYS A 386 21.63 16.13 -17.64
N ALA A 387 22.50 16.47 -16.69
CA ALA A 387 22.83 15.65 -15.55
C ALA A 387 22.69 16.45 -14.26
N VAL A 388 22.17 15.80 -13.23
CA VAL A 388 22.32 16.26 -11.84
C VAL A 388 23.69 15.80 -11.37
N THR A 389 24.46 16.70 -10.77
CA THR A 389 25.87 16.50 -10.43
C THR A 389 26.18 16.95 -9.00
N GLY A 390 27.18 16.31 -8.39
CA GLY A 390 27.72 16.72 -7.10
C GLY A 390 26.76 16.50 -5.93
N ASP A 391 27.27 16.78 -4.73
CA ASP A 391 26.51 16.59 -3.50
C ASP A 391 25.44 17.66 -3.30
N GLU A 392 25.72 18.86 -3.81
CA GLU A 392 24.88 20.03 -3.80
C GLU A 392 23.73 20.01 -4.83
N GLY A 393 23.68 18.98 -5.69
CA GLY A 393 22.62 18.83 -6.70
C GLY A 393 22.66 19.91 -7.78
N SER A 394 23.85 20.25 -8.27
CA SER A 394 24.02 21.16 -9.41
C SER A 394 23.50 20.51 -10.70
N VAL A 395 22.96 21.28 -11.65
CA VAL A 395 22.57 20.76 -12.97
C VAL A 395 23.57 21.21 -14.02
N GLU A 396 24.10 20.27 -14.80
CA GLU A 396 24.96 20.53 -15.95
C GLU A 396 24.29 19.98 -17.22
N CYS A 397 24.19 20.79 -18.28
CA CYS A 397 23.57 20.41 -19.54
C CYS A 397 24.49 20.65 -20.74
N TRP A 398 24.27 19.92 -21.83
CA TRP A 398 25.00 20.04 -23.10
C TRP A 398 24.10 19.68 -24.30
N GLY A 399 24.50 20.12 -25.48
CA GLY A 399 23.73 20.00 -26.72
C GLY A 399 23.17 21.33 -27.22
N ALA A 400 22.30 21.27 -28.22
CA ALA A 400 21.68 22.45 -28.80
C ALA A 400 20.47 22.86 -27.95
N VAL A 401 20.31 24.18 -27.76
CA VAL A 401 19.15 24.83 -27.10
C VAL A 401 19.22 24.91 -25.57
N LEU A 402 20.41 25.06 -24.96
CA LEU A 402 20.51 25.29 -23.50
C LEU A 402 19.95 26.63 -23.03
N GLU A 403 20.03 27.68 -23.85
CA GLU A 403 19.58 29.03 -23.50
C GLU A 403 18.20 29.38 -24.08
N GLY A 404 17.48 28.38 -24.60
CA GLY A 404 16.19 28.59 -25.28
C GLY A 404 16.29 29.29 -26.65
N ASP A 405 17.49 29.59 -27.13
CA ASP A 405 17.72 30.14 -28.48
C ASP A 405 18.30 29.09 -29.44
N PRO A 406 17.56 28.68 -30.48
CA PRO A 406 18.06 27.71 -31.47
C PRO A 406 19.13 28.28 -32.41
N LYS A 407 19.39 29.60 -32.38
CA LYS A 407 20.42 30.26 -33.22
C LYS A 407 21.80 30.26 -32.58
N LEU A 408 21.90 29.95 -31.28
CA LEU A 408 23.18 29.89 -30.60
C LEU A 408 23.92 28.59 -30.97
N PRO A 409 25.26 28.63 -31.01
CA PRO A 409 26.05 27.42 -31.22
C PRO A 409 25.78 26.39 -30.11
N PRO A 410 25.79 25.09 -30.43
CA PRO A 410 25.55 24.05 -29.43
C PRO A 410 26.67 24.05 -28.37
N VAL A 411 26.29 23.74 -27.14
CA VAL A 411 27.26 23.56 -26.05
C VAL A 411 27.78 22.13 -26.10
N LEU A 412 29.04 21.96 -26.48
CA LEU A 412 29.62 20.64 -26.76
C LEU A 412 30.15 19.90 -25.53
N VAL A 413 30.11 20.51 -24.35
CA VAL A 413 30.55 19.93 -23.08
C VAL A 413 29.55 20.28 -21.99
N PRO A 414 29.46 19.50 -20.90
CA PRO A 414 28.61 19.83 -19.76
C PRO A 414 28.85 21.26 -19.27
N ALA A 415 27.80 22.08 -19.25
CA ALA A 415 27.82 23.44 -18.75
C ALA A 415 26.79 23.60 -17.64
N LYS A 416 27.20 24.26 -16.56
CA LYS A 416 26.35 24.46 -15.39
C LYS A 416 25.16 25.38 -15.70
N VAL A 417 23.98 24.96 -15.29
CA VAL A 417 22.75 25.76 -15.32
C VAL A 417 22.68 26.56 -14.02
N GLU A 418 22.91 27.86 -14.11
CA GLU A 418 22.82 28.74 -12.94
C GLU A 418 21.37 28.87 -12.45
N GLY A 419 21.19 28.98 -11.14
CA GLY A 419 19.87 29.12 -10.51
C GLY A 419 19.13 27.82 -10.17
N VAL A 420 19.70 26.65 -10.46
CA VAL A 420 19.25 25.36 -9.89
C VAL A 420 20.22 24.89 -8.81
N ARG A 421 19.68 24.50 -7.65
CA ARG A 421 20.43 23.90 -6.54
C ARG A 421 19.61 22.78 -5.93
N ASP A 422 20.27 21.83 -5.27
CA ASP A 422 19.61 20.68 -4.62
C ASP A 422 18.68 19.92 -5.58
N ALA A 423 19.04 19.83 -6.86
CA ALA A 423 18.26 19.04 -7.81
C ALA A 423 18.33 17.56 -7.41
N ALA A 424 17.18 16.95 -7.21
CA ALA A 424 17.03 15.50 -6.99
C ALA A 424 16.76 14.76 -8.31
N ALA A 425 16.19 15.44 -9.30
CA ALA A 425 15.89 14.89 -10.62
C ALA A 425 15.93 15.98 -11.69
N VAL A 426 16.16 15.57 -12.93
CA VAL A 426 16.06 16.42 -14.12
C VAL A 426 15.30 15.67 -15.21
N ALA A 427 14.33 16.33 -15.84
CA ALA A 427 13.58 15.83 -16.98
C ALA A 427 13.78 16.79 -18.15
N VAL A 428 14.00 16.22 -19.34
CA VAL A 428 14.49 16.96 -20.50
C VAL A 428 13.58 16.65 -21.69
N GLY A 429 12.90 17.69 -22.18
CA GLY A 429 12.05 17.63 -23.36
C GLY A 429 12.79 17.96 -24.63
N ARG A 430 12.04 18.22 -25.70
CA ARG A 430 12.64 18.54 -27.01
C ARG A 430 13.52 19.80 -26.96
N THR A 431 12.99 20.86 -26.36
CA THR A 431 13.63 22.20 -26.30
C THR A 431 13.47 22.90 -24.95
N HIS A 432 13.04 22.18 -23.91
CA HIS A 432 12.94 22.69 -22.55
C HIS A 432 13.30 21.60 -21.56
N ALA A 433 13.67 21.99 -20.35
CA ALA A 433 14.02 21.08 -19.28
C ALA A 433 13.47 21.59 -17.95
N CYS A 434 13.26 20.66 -17.02
CA CYS A 434 12.82 20.95 -15.68
C CYS A 434 13.62 20.14 -14.67
N ALA A 435 14.01 20.77 -13.57
CA ALA A 435 14.64 20.14 -12.43
C ALA A 435 13.69 20.15 -11.23
N LEU A 436 13.66 19.04 -10.49
CA LEU A 436 12.95 18.91 -9.22
C LEU A 436 13.94 19.09 -8.08
N GLU A 437 13.74 20.12 -7.27
CA GLU A 437 14.53 20.36 -6.06
C GLU A 437 14.10 19.40 -4.95
N GLY A 438 15.05 18.77 -4.26
CA GLY A 438 14.81 17.69 -3.31
C GLY A 438 14.14 18.15 -2.02
N ALA A 439 14.68 19.20 -1.38
CA ALA A 439 14.21 19.71 -0.11
C ALA A 439 12.92 20.54 -0.24
N THR A 440 12.90 21.47 -1.20
CA THR A 440 11.79 22.42 -1.39
C THR A 440 10.64 21.81 -2.20
N ARG A 441 10.89 20.72 -2.94
CA ARG A 441 9.95 20.12 -3.90
C ARG A 441 9.48 21.12 -4.96
N ALA A 442 10.27 22.15 -5.23
CA ALA A 442 9.98 23.11 -6.28
C ALA A 442 10.41 22.56 -7.65
N LEU A 443 9.66 22.93 -8.70
CA LEU A 443 10.06 22.69 -10.08
C LEU A 443 10.70 23.94 -10.67
N ARG A 444 11.91 23.79 -11.19
CA ARG A 444 12.67 24.82 -11.90
C ARG A 444 12.70 24.45 -13.38
N CYS A 445 12.08 25.24 -14.24
CA CYS A 445 12.01 24.95 -15.68
C CYS A 445 12.69 26.05 -16.51
N TRP A 446 13.30 25.68 -17.63
CA TRP A 446 13.94 26.60 -18.57
C TRP A 446 13.85 26.09 -20.01
N GLY A 447 14.13 26.97 -20.97
CA GLY A 447 14.11 26.70 -22.40
C GLY A 447 12.93 27.36 -23.10
N ARG A 448 12.37 26.68 -24.12
CA ARG A 448 11.26 27.20 -24.93
C ARG A 448 9.94 27.18 -24.16
N ASN A 449 9.12 28.21 -24.33
CA ASN A 449 7.82 28.36 -23.66
C ASN A 449 6.68 28.81 -24.61
N SER A 450 6.84 28.61 -25.92
CA SER A 450 5.86 29.08 -26.92
C SER A 450 4.47 28.44 -26.82
N HIS A 451 4.29 27.43 -25.97
CA HIS A 451 2.99 26.80 -25.66
C HIS A 451 2.70 26.82 -24.15
N GLY A 452 3.43 27.62 -23.36
CA GLY A 452 3.30 27.65 -21.91
C GLY A 452 3.93 26.46 -21.17
N GLN A 453 4.75 25.63 -21.84
CA GLN A 453 5.29 24.38 -21.27
C GLN A 453 6.21 24.55 -20.05
N LEU A 454 6.66 25.77 -19.74
CA LEU A 454 7.43 26.06 -18.53
C LEU A 454 6.55 26.37 -17.32
N GLY A 455 5.25 26.61 -17.51
CA GLY A 455 4.31 26.85 -16.41
C GLY A 455 4.51 28.18 -15.69
N ALA A 456 5.20 29.16 -16.31
CA ALA A 456 5.25 30.52 -15.79
C ALA A 456 5.24 31.58 -16.91
N GLY A 457 4.28 32.50 -16.84
CA GLY A 457 4.25 33.76 -17.59
C GLY A 457 4.13 33.64 -19.12
N ASN A 458 4.17 34.80 -19.78
CA ASN A 458 3.96 34.97 -21.22
C ASN A 458 5.26 35.05 -22.05
N ALA A 459 6.42 34.84 -21.44
CA ALA A 459 7.69 34.86 -22.17
C ALA A 459 7.76 33.67 -23.12
N GLU A 460 8.11 33.87 -24.39
CA GLU A 460 8.17 32.79 -25.39
C GLU A 460 9.33 31.80 -25.16
N LYS A 461 10.35 32.22 -24.41
CA LYS A 461 11.52 31.43 -24.00
C LYS A 461 12.13 32.01 -22.74
N VAL A 462 12.79 31.17 -21.95
CA VAL A 462 13.47 31.57 -20.71
C VAL A 462 14.80 30.83 -20.61
N ALA A 463 15.93 31.54 -20.63
CA ALA A 463 17.26 30.94 -20.52
C ALA A 463 17.63 30.56 -19.08
N THR A 464 17.13 31.33 -18.11
CA THR A 464 17.36 31.09 -16.68
C THR A 464 16.20 30.30 -16.07
N PRO A 465 16.47 29.31 -15.19
CA PRO A 465 15.42 28.53 -14.55
C PRO A 465 14.41 29.38 -13.77
N ILE A 466 13.14 29.20 -14.10
CA ILE A 466 11.99 29.81 -13.41
C ILE A 466 11.30 28.79 -12.53
N THR A 467 10.73 29.25 -11.42
CA THR A 467 9.86 28.41 -10.59
C THR A 467 8.49 28.25 -11.24
N VAL A 468 8.01 27.02 -11.34
CA VAL A 468 6.62 26.75 -11.71
C VAL A 468 5.70 27.17 -10.55
N SER A 469 4.76 28.08 -10.83
CA SER A 469 3.80 28.58 -9.83
C SER A 469 2.84 27.49 -9.36
N GLY A 470 2.36 27.57 -8.12
CA GLY A 470 1.31 26.68 -7.58
C GLY A 470 1.77 25.28 -7.12
N LEU A 471 3.01 24.89 -7.43
CA LEU A 471 3.57 23.55 -7.17
C LEU A 471 4.64 23.48 -6.07
N ALA A 472 5.03 24.62 -5.49
CA ALA A 472 6.04 24.66 -4.42
C ALA A 472 5.62 23.77 -3.24
N GLY A 473 6.53 22.91 -2.76
CA GLY A 473 6.27 21.97 -1.66
C GLY A 473 5.44 20.74 -2.06
N LYS A 474 4.94 20.65 -3.29
CA LYS A 474 3.94 19.64 -3.69
C LYS A 474 4.46 18.61 -4.68
N ALA A 475 5.46 18.92 -5.50
CA ALA A 475 5.90 18.00 -6.55
C ALA A 475 6.64 16.77 -5.97
N SER A 476 6.32 15.58 -6.46
CA SER A 476 7.00 14.32 -6.13
C SER A 476 7.75 13.71 -7.32
N GLY A 477 7.46 14.17 -8.53
CA GLY A 477 8.12 13.77 -9.77
C GLY A 477 7.86 14.77 -10.90
N VAL A 478 8.65 14.68 -11.97
CA VAL A 478 8.52 15.52 -13.17
C VAL A 478 8.77 14.70 -14.43
N ALA A 479 7.94 14.91 -15.45
CA ALA A 479 8.05 14.35 -16.78
C ALA A 479 7.88 15.49 -17.78
N VAL A 480 8.66 15.41 -18.85
CA VAL A 480 8.69 16.45 -19.88
C VAL A 480 8.47 15.79 -21.23
N GLY A 481 7.45 16.26 -21.96
CA GLY A 481 7.20 15.86 -23.35
C GLY A 481 7.80 16.85 -24.35
N GLU A 482 7.37 16.78 -25.61
CA GLU A 482 7.91 17.68 -26.65
C GLU A 482 7.57 19.15 -26.41
N ARG A 483 6.35 19.42 -25.94
CA ARG A 483 5.76 20.77 -25.79
C ARG A 483 4.86 20.88 -24.54
N PHE A 484 5.01 19.97 -23.59
CA PHE A 484 4.24 19.96 -22.35
C PHE A 484 5.11 19.41 -21.20
N THR A 485 4.67 19.67 -19.98
CA THR A 485 5.32 19.22 -18.75
C THR A 485 4.24 18.69 -17.81
N CYS A 486 4.54 17.61 -17.11
CA CYS A 486 3.68 17.05 -16.08
C CYS A 486 4.44 16.91 -14.76
N ALA A 487 3.78 17.24 -13.67
CA ALA A 487 4.25 17.04 -12.31
C ALA A 487 3.40 15.99 -11.60
N ALA A 488 4.02 14.99 -10.98
CA ALA A 488 3.34 14.20 -9.96
C ALA A 488 3.29 15.02 -8.68
N ILE A 489 2.16 14.96 -7.99
CA ILE A 489 1.90 15.71 -6.78
C ILE A 489 1.88 14.74 -5.60
N LEU A 490 2.38 15.19 -4.46
CA LEU A 490 2.20 14.51 -3.19
C LEU A 490 0.71 14.32 -2.92
N GLY A 491 0.26 13.07 -2.77
CA GLY A 491 -1.15 12.74 -2.64
C GLY A 491 -1.70 11.92 -3.81
N GLY A 492 -0.95 11.78 -4.91
CA GLY A 492 -1.28 10.87 -6.01
C GLY A 492 -1.81 11.57 -7.27
N ASP A 493 -2.15 12.85 -7.19
CA ASP A 493 -2.58 13.64 -8.34
C ASP A 493 -1.43 13.94 -9.29
N ALA A 494 -1.77 14.34 -10.52
CA ALA A 494 -0.82 14.87 -11.48
C ALA A 494 -1.37 16.13 -12.15
N GLN A 495 -0.48 17.07 -12.44
CA GLN A 495 -0.81 18.32 -13.13
C GLN A 495 0.06 18.43 -14.37
N CYS A 496 -0.58 18.62 -15.53
CA CYS A 496 0.07 18.77 -16.82
C CYS A 496 -0.26 20.12 -17.44
N TRP A 497 0.71 20.77 -18.07
CA TRP A 497 0.54 22.06 -18.75
C TRP A 497 1.40 22.16 -20.00
N GLY A 498 1.02 23.07 -20.91
CA GLY A 498 1.69 23.27 -22.19
C GLY A 498 0.74 23.09 -23.37
N ALA A 499 1.24 22.56 -24.48
CA ALA A 499 0.42 22.22 -25.63
C ALA A 499 -0.63 21.15 -25.26
N GLY A 500 -1.89 21.37 -25.63
CA GLY A 500 -3.02 20.46 -25.38
C GLY A 500 -3.75 19.95 -26.64
N GLU A 501 -3.23 20.21 -27.84
CA GLU A 501 -3.98 20.00 -29.09
C GLU A 501 -4.23 18.51 -29.45
N ARG A 502 -3.63 17.58 -28.70
CA ARG A 502 -3.75 16.11 -28.87
C ARG A 502 -4.22 15.42 -27.59
N ALA A 503 -4.90 16.15 -26.69
CA ALA A 503 -5.35 15.65 -25.39
C ALA A 503 -4.22 15.16 -24.45
N GLN A 504 -2.97 15.53 -24.73
CA GLN A 504 -1.79 15.12 -23.95
C GLN A 504 -1.73 15.70 -22.52
N LEU A 505 -2.67 16.59 -22.17
CA LEU A 505 -2.83 17.13 -20.82
C LEU A 505 -3.82 16.33 -19.96
N GLY A 506 -4.44 15.28 -20.51
CA GLY A 506 -5.42 14.44 -19.79
C GLY A 506 -6.87 14.87 -19.95
N PHE A 507 -7.16 15.85 -20.81
CA PHE A 507 -8.52 16.34 -21.10
C PHE A 507 -8.76 16.43 -22.62
N PRO A 508 -10.03 16.41 -23.09
CA PRO A 508 -10.35 16.51 -24.51
C PRO A 508 -9.70 17.73 -25.19
N ALA A 509 -9.26 17.55 -26.44
CA ALA A 509 -8.65 18.64 -27.20
C ALA A 509 -9.68 19.77 -27.46
N GLY A 510 -9.40 20.99 -26.97
CA GLY A 510 -10.26 22.16 -27.16
C GLY A 510 -10.52 22.97 -25.89
N ASP A 511 -10.39 22.35 -24.72
CA ASP A 511 -10.53 23.04 -23.44
C ASP A 511 -9.18 23.66 -23.05
N THR A 512 -8.94 24.88 -23.52
CA THR A 512 -7.87 25.70 -22.95
C THR A 512 -8.19 25.95 -21.47
N CYS A 513 -7.34 25.43 -20.59
CA CYS A 513 -7.30 25.86 -19.19
C CYS A 513 -6.87 27.33 -19.19
N LYS A 514 -7.82 28.25 -19.32
CA LYS A 514 -7.62 29.63 -18.93
C LYS A 514 -7.46 29.60 -17.42
N GLN A 515 -6.26 29.93 -16.95
CA GLN A 515 -6.05 30.28 -15.56
C GLN A 515 -6.86 31.55 -15.30
N ASP A 516 -7.99 31.40 -14.60
CA ASP A 516 -8.60 32.50 -13.86
C ASP A 516 -8.03 32.51 -12.43
#